data_AF-A0A380EHE9-F1
#
_entry.id   AF-A0A380EHE9-F1
#
_cell.length_a   1.000
_cell.length_b   1.000
_cell.length_c   1.000
_cell.angle_alpha   90.00
_cell.angle_beta   90.00
_cell.angle_gamma   90.00
#
_symmetry.space_group_name_H-M   'P 1'
#
loop_
_entity.id
_entity.type
_entity.pdbx_description
1 polymer ?
#
loop_
_entity_poly.entity_id
_entity_poly.type
_entity_poly.pdbx_seq_one_letter_code
_entity_poly.pdbx_strand_id
1 'polypeptide(L)'
;MKFTNLTAKEFGAFTDSMPYSHFTQTVGHYELKLAEGYETHLVGIKNNNNEVIAACLLTAVPVMKVFKYFYSNRGPVIDYENQELVHFFFNELSKYVKKHRCLYLHIDPYLPYQYLNHDGEITGNAGNDWFFDKMSNLGFEHTGFHKGFDPVLQIRYHSVLDLKDKTADDIIKNMDGLRKRNTKKVKKNGVKVRFLSEEELPIFRSFMEDTSESKAFADRDDKFYYNRLKYYKDRVLVPLAYINFDEYIKELNEERDILNKDLNKALKGY
;
A
#
# COMPACT_ATOMS: atom_id res chain seq x y z
N MET A 1 -20.80 -22.04 7.40
CA MET A 1 -19.60 -21.52 6.68
C MET A 1 -19.17 -22.54 5.63
N LYS A 2 -18.87 -22.09 4.40
CA LYS A 2 -18.40 -22.95 3.30
C LYS A 2 -17.16 -22.37 2.65
N PHE A 3 -16.05 -23.11 2.65
CA PHE A 3 -14.85 -22.75 1.90
C PHE A 3 -15.06 -22.98 0.40
N THR A 4 -14.70 -22.02 -0.44
CA THR A 4 -14.96 -22.08 -1.88
C THR A 4 -13.98 -21.24 -2.69
N ASN A 5 -13.90 -21.50 -3.99
CA ASN A 5 -13.25 -20.57 -4.92
C ASN A 5 -14.20 -19.39 -5.19
N LEU A 6 -13.66 -18.18 -5.16
CA LEU A 6 -14.42 -16.97 -5.46
C LEU A 6 -14.23 -16.56 -6.92
N THR A 7 -15.26 -15.97 -7.51
CA THR A 7 -15.08 -15.20 -8.75
C THR A 7 -14.33 -13.90 -8.45
N ALA A 8 -13.67 -13.30 -9.45
CA ALA A 8 -13.00 -12.01 -9.29
C ALA A 8 -13.98 -10.91 -8.83
N LYS A 9 -15.24 -10.96 -9.27
CA LYS A 9 -16.30 -10.03 -8.85
C LYS A 9 -16.63 -10.17 -7.37
N GLU A 10 -16.83 -11.40 -6.89
CA GLU A 10 -17.12 -11.67 -5.47
C GLU A 10 -15.93 -11.31 -4.57
N PHE A 11 -14.73 -11.67 -5.00
CA PHE A 11 -13.49 -11.32 -4.31
C PHE A 11 -13.36 -9.79 -4.18
N GLY A 12 -13.42 -9.07 -5.31
CA GLY A 12 -13.27 -7.61 -5.33
C GLY A 12 -14.32 -6.89 -4.49
N ALA A 13 -15.59 -7.27 -4.63
CA ALA A 13 -16.69 -6.66 -3.87
C ALA A 13 -16.47 -6.78 -2.35
N PHE A 14 -15.99 -7.94 -1.88
CA PHE A 14 -15.68 -8.12 -0.47
C PHE A 14 -14.42 -7.36 -0.05
N THR A 15 -13.30 -7.54 -0.75
CA THR A 15 -12.00 -6.94 -0.36
C THR A 15 -12.02 -5.42 -0.41
N ASP A 16 -12.82 -4.80 -1.27
CA ASP A 16 -12.94 -3.35 -1.35
C ASP A 16 -13.80 -2.76 -0.23
N SER A 17 -14.67 -3.56 0.39
CA SER A 17 -15.52 -3.12 1.52
C SER A 17 -14.86 -3.31 2.89
N MET A 18 -13.81 -4.15 2.97
CA MET A 18 -13.24 -4.55 4.25
C MET A 18 -12.24 -3.53 4.79
N PRO A 19 -12.27 -3.23 6.10
CA PRO A 19 -11.17 -2.52 6.74
C PRO A 19 -9.89 -3.37 6.65
N TYR A 20 -8.73 -2.71 6.65
CA TYR A 20 -7.42 -3.37 6.58
C TYR A 20 -7.22 -4.30 5.37
N SER A 21 -7.95 -4.07 4.28
CA SER A 21 -7.60 -4.65 2.98
C SER A 21 -6.33 -3.98 2.43
N HIS A 22 -5.46 -4.77 1.80
CA HIS A 22 -4.22 -4.28 1.21
C HIS A 22 -4.28 -4.35 -0.32
N PHE A 23 -3.57 -3.46 -1.03
CA PHE A 23 -3.64 -3.40 -2.50
C PHE A 23 -3.20 -4.69 -3.21
N THR A 24 -2.45 -5.57 -2.52
CA THR A 24 -2.06 -6.91 -3.01
C THR A 24 -3.19 -7.94 -2.92
N GLN A 25 -4.28 -7.63 -2.23
CA GLN A 25 -5.50 -8.43 -2.14
C GLN A 25 -6.63 -7.77 -2.94
N THR A 26 -6.33 -7.23 -4.13
CA THR A 26 -7.31 -6.57 -5.02
C THR A 26 -7.41 -7.30 -6.36
N VAL A 27 -8.50 -7.05 -7.09
CA VAL A 27 -8.69 -7.60 -8.45
C VAL A 27 -7.58 -7.16 -9.40
N GLY A 28 -7.10 -5.91 -9.28
CA GLY A 28 -5.96 -5.44 -10.07
C GLY A 28 -4.69 -6.25 -9.82
N HIS A 29 -4.42 -6.63 -8.56
CA HIS A 29 -3.28 -7.52 -8.26
C HIS A 29 -3.49 -8.94 -8.80
N TYR A 30 -4.72 -9.46 -8.72
CA TYR A 30 -5.08 -10.76 -9.29
C TYR A 30 -4.81 -10.82 -10.79
N GLU A 31 -5.31 -9.83 -11.55
CA GLU A 31 -5.12 -9.73 -13.00
C GLU A 31 -3.64 -9.57 -13.36
N LEU A 32 -2.89 -8.78 -12.59
CA LEU A 32 -1.44 -8.65 -12.74
C LEU A 32 -0.75 -10.01 -12.59
N LYS A 33 -1.08 -10.78 -11.55
CA LYS A 33 -0.44 -12.08 -11.30
C LYS A 33 -0.74 -13.11 -12.37
N LEU A 34 -1.96 -13.12 -12.90
CA LEU A 34 -2.31 -13.92 -14.07
C LEU A 34 -1.47 -13.51 -15.30
N ALA A 35 -1.33 -12.22 -15.55
CA ALA A 35 -0.56 -11.72 -16.69
C ALA A 35 0.96 -11.97 -16.57
N GLU A 36 1.46 -12.05 -15.35
CA GLU A 36 2.83 -12.49 -15.05
C GLU A 36 3.02 -14.02 -15.17
N GLY A 37 1.94 -14.77 -15.40
CA GLY A 37 1.97 -16.22 -15.58
C GLY A 37 1.97 -17.03 -14.28
N TYR A 38 1.65 -16.40 -13.14
CA TYR A 38 1.52 -17.11 -11.87
C TYR A 38 0.23 -17.93 -11.82
N GLU A 39 0.34 -19.17 -11.32
CA GLU A 39 -0.84 -19.89 -10.86
C GLU A 39 -1.44 -19.12 -9.69
N THR A 40 -2.69 -18.68 -9.84
CA THR A 40 -3.32 -17.75 -8.90
C THR A 40 -4.70 -18.28 -8.50
N HIS A 41 -5.00 -18.23 -7.21
CA HIS A 41 -6.23 -18.74 -6.63
C HIS A 41 -6.94 -17.62 -5.87
N LEU A 42 -8.25 -17.47 -6.12
CA LEU A 42 -9.13 -16.67 -5.28
C LEU A 42 -10.00 -17.63 -4.48
N VAL A 43 -9.78 -17.66 -3.17
CA VAL A 43 -10.51 -18.52 -2.24
C VAL A 43 -11.19 -17.69 -1.17
N GLY A 44 -12.21 -18.22 -0.53
CA GLY A 44 -12.92 -17.51 0.52
C GLY A 44 -13.93 -18.38 1.25
N ILE A 45 -14.60 -17.76 2.23
CA ILE A 45 -15.72 -18.37 2.96
C ILE A 45 -17.01 -17.69 2.56
N LYS A 46 -18.03 -18.49 2.28
CA LYS A 46 -19.41 -18.02 2.20
C LYS A 46 -20.23 -18.44 3.42
N ASN A 47 -21.10 -17.57 3.89
CA ASN A 47 -22.09 -17.90 4.92
C ASN A 47 -23.28 -18.67 4.30
N ASN A 48 -24.30 -18.96 5.11
CA ASN A 48 -25.47 -19.74 4.67
C ASN A 48 -26.35 -18.98 3.65
N ASN A 49 -26.23 -17.64 3.60
CA ASN A 49 -26.91 -16.78 2.63
C ASN A 49 -26.10 -16.60 1.34
N ASN A 50 -25.01 -17.35 1.16
CA ASN A 50 -24.10 -17.25 0.02
C ASN A 50 -23.34 -15.90 -0.07
N GLU A 51 -23.27 -15.16 1.04
CA GLU A 51 -22.50 -13.92 1.15
C GLU A 51 -21.04 -14.24 1.49
N VAL A 52 -20.10 -13.54 0.85
CA VAL A 52 -18.66 -13.68 1.13
C VAL A 52 -18.36 -13.02 2.47
N ILE A 53 -17.72 -13.77 3.38
CA ILE A 53 -17.33 -13.29 4.72
C ILE A 53 -15.81 -13.36 4.97
N ALA A 54 -15.06 -13.97 4.05
CA ALA A 54 -13.60 -13.93 4.02
C ALA A 54 -13.11 -14.17 2.59
N ALA A 55 -11.99 -13.56 2.21
CA ALA A 55 -11.41 -13.67 0.88
C ALA A 55 -9.89 -13.72 0.94
N CYS A 56 -9.26 -14.41 0.00
CA CYS A 56 -7.81 -14.54 -0.06
C CYS A 56 -7.34 -14.79 -1.49
N LEU A 57 -6.37 -13.99 -1.91
CA LEU A 57 -5.59 -14.18 -3.11
C LEU A 57 -4.31 -14.91 -2.75
N LEU A 58 -4.09 -16.05 -3.41
CA LEU A 58 -2.87 -16.86 -3.30
C LEU A 58 -2.20 -16.94 -4.68
N THR A 59 -0.89 -16.89 -4.67
CA THR A 59 -0.05 -17.27 -5.83
C THR A 59 0.68 -18.56 -5.50
N ALA A 60 0.90 -19.39 -6.51
CA ALA A 60 1.64 -20.64 -6.39
C ALA A 60 2.77 -20.68 -7.41
N VAL A 61 3.96 -21.11 -6.96
CA VAL A 61 5.12 -21.36 -7.82
C VAL A 61 5.59 -22.80 -7.67
N PRO A 62 6.03 -23.47 -8.77
CA PRO A 62 6.54 -24.83 -8.69
C PRO A 62 7.81 -24.94 -7.82
N VAL A 63 7.89 -26.01 -7.03
CA VAL A 63 9.06 -26.40 -6.24
C VAL A 63 9.33 -27.89 -6.48
N MET A 64 10.58 -28.24 -6.75
CA MET A 64 10.99 -29.64 -7.00
C MET A 64 10.10 -30.35 -8.04
N LYS A 65 9.74 -29.64 -9.12
CA LYS A 65 8.91 -30.07 -10.27
C LYS A 65 7.44 -30.41 -9.97
N VAL A 66 7.12 -31.03 -8.84
CA VAL A 66 5.75 -31.54 -8.56
C VAL A 66 5.04 -30.83 -7.42
N PHE A 67 5.78 -30.20 -6.52
CA PHE A 67 5.23 -29.49 -5.38
C PHE A 67 5.09 -28.00 -5.68
N LYS A 68 4.43 -27.28 -4.78
CA LYS A 68 4.23 -25.83 -4.92
C LYS A 68 4.53 -25.09 -3.63
N TYR A 69 5.09 -23.91 -3.76
CA TYR A 69 5.12 -22.88 -2.71
C TYR A 69 3.94 -21.95 -2.94
N PHE A 70 3.07 -21.84 -1.94
CA PHE A 70 1.94 -20.91 -1.93
C PHE A 70 2.29 -19.67 -1.13
N TYR A 71 1.91 -18.49 -1.63
CA TYR A 71 2.05 -17.23 -0.91
C TYR A 71 0.81 -16.37 -1.05
N SER A 72 0.32 -15.85 0.08
CA SER A 72 -0.66 -14.77 0.11
C SER A 72 -0.01 -13.49 0.64
N ASN A 73 0.24 -12.53 -0.25
CA ASN A 73 0.81 -11.23 0.12
C ASN A 73 -0.25 -10.35 0.78
N ARG A 74 -0.07 -10.06 2.07
CA ARG A 74 -0.98 -9.34 2.97
C ARG A 74 -2.38 -9.93 3.11
N GLY A 75 -2.57 -11.18 2.71
CA GLY A 75 -3.81 -11.90 2.89
C GLY A 75 -3.76 -12.88 4.07
N PRO A 76 -4.91 -13.48 4.43
CA PRO A 76 -6.25 -13.23 3.87
C PRO A 76 -6.86 -11.90 4.31
N VAL A 77 -7.91 -11.47 3.62
CA VAL A 77 -8.81 -10.39 4.06
C VAL A 77 -9.98 -11.04 4.79
N ILE A 78 -10.11 -10.76 6.08
CA ILE A 78 -11.05 -11.41 6.98
C ILE A 78 -11.33 -10.47 8.15
N ASP A 79 -12.52 -10.57 8.74
CA ASP A 79 -12.79 -9.99 10.05
C ASP A 79 -12.03 -10.79 11.12
N TYR A 80 -10.91 -10.22 11.58
CA TYR A 80 -10.05 -10.86 12.58
C TYR A 80 -10.66 -10.87 13.97
N GLU A 81 -11.66 -10.04 14.27
CA GLU A 81 -12.36 -10.10 15.57
C GLU A 81 -13.19 -11.39 15.67
N ASN A 82 -13.64 -11.93 14.53
CA ASN A 82 -14.32 -13.20 14.45
C ASN A 82 -13.33 -14.39 14.46
N GLN A 83 -12.87 -14.76 15.65
CA GLN A 83 -11.89 -15.83 15.83
C GLN A 83 -12.38 -17.21 15.33
N GLU A 84 -13.69 -17.47 15.34
CA GLU A 84 -14.26 -18.71 14.79
C GLU A 84 -14.08 -18.78 13.27
N LEU A 85 -14.38 -17.67 12.59
CA LEU A 85 -14.16 -17.52 11.15
C LEU A 85 -12.68 -17.64 10.80
N VAL A 86 -11.79 -17.02 11.58
CA VAL A 86 -10.33 -17.12 11.38
C VAL A 86 -9.87 -18.57 11.51
N HIS A 87 -10.31 -19.27 12.57
CA HIS A 87 -10.00 -20.68 12.75
C HIS A 87 -10.50 -21.53 11.57
N PHE A 88 -11.76 -21.34 11.16
CA PHE A 88 -12.37 -22.06 10.05
C PHE A 88 -11.61 -21.81 8.74
N PHE A 89 -11.31 -20.54 8.43
CA PHE A 89 -10.62 -20.15 7.21
C PHE A 89 -9.25 -20.83 7.09
N PHE A 90 -8.39 -20.70 8.11
CA PHE A 90 -7.03 -21.25 8.04
C PHE A 90 -6.99 -22.78 8.08
N ASN A 91 -7.92 -23.42 8.81
CA ASN A 91 -8.06 -24.88 8.79
C ASN A 91 -8.43 -25.40 7.40
N GLU A 92 -9.41 -24.76 6.74
CA GLU A 92 -9.84 -25.16 5.39
C GLU A 92 -8.82 -24.77 4.31
N LEU A 93 -8.14 -23.63 4.47
CA LEU A 93 -7.04 -23.22 3.58
C LEU A 93 -5.93 -24.27 3.56
N SER A 94 -5.51 -24.75 4.73
CA SER A 94 -4.50 -25.80 4.85
C SER A 94 -4.92 -27.09 4.11
N LYS A 95 -6.19 -27.48 4.19
CA LYS A 95 -6.73 -28.63 3.44
C LYS A 95 -6.75 -28.38 1.93
N TYR A 96 -7.14 -27.17 1.52
CA TYR A 96 -7.17 -26.76 0.13
C TYR A 96 -5.78 -26.84 -0.50
N VAL A 97 -4.79 -26.13 0.06
CA VAL A 97 -3.45 -26.06 -0.54
C VAL A 97 -2.75 -27.43 -0.59
N LYS A 98 -3.00 -28.31 0.40
CA LYS A 98 -2.51 -29.70 0.39
C LYS A 98 -3.02 -30.50 -0.82
N LYS A 99 -4.29 -30.33 -1.21
CA LYS A 99 -4.86 -30.94 -2.42
C LYS A 99 -4.18 -30.44 -3.71
N HIS A 100 -3.64 -29.22 -3.66
CA HIS A 100 -2.87 -28.61 -4.75
C HIS A 100 -1.35 -28.85 -4.66
N ARG A 101 -0.92 -29.91 -3.95
CA ARG A 101 0.50 -30.30 -3.79
C ARG A 101 1.37 -29.21 -3.16
N CYS A 102 0.80 -28.42 -2.25
CA CYS A 102 1.55 -27.46 -1.46
C CYS A 102 2.60 -28.16 -0.60
N LEU A 103 3.85 -27.73 -0.73
CA LEU A 103 4.95 -28.07 0.17
C LEU A 103 5.11 -27.02 1.27
N TYR A 104 4.94 -25.75 0.93
CA TYR A 104 5.05 -24.64 1.88
C TYR A 104 4.00 -23.57 1.57
N LEU A 105 3.35 -23.06 2.62
CA LEU A 105 2.40 -21.95 2.56
C LEU A 105 2.97 -20.80 3.39
N HIS A 106 3.17 -19.65 2.75
CA HIS A 106 3.54 -18.41 3.41
C HIS A 106 2.36 -17.44 3.42
N ILE A 107 2.15 -16.78 4.55
CA ILE A 107 1.14 -15.74 4.73
C ILE A 107 1.70 -14.65 5.63
N ASP A 108 1.29 -13.42 5.38
CA ASP A 108 1.71 -12.24 6.15
C ASP A 108 0.56 -11.23 6.28
N PRO A 109 -0.55 -11.61 6.95
CA PRO A 109 -1.79 -10.83 6.93
C PRO A 109 -1.62 -9.38 7.39
N TYR A 110 -2.44 -8.47 6.85
CA TYR A 110 -2.39 -7.04 7.18
C TYR A 110 -3.09 -6.72 8.51
N LEU A 111 -2.58 -7.29 9.60
CA LEU A 111 -3.14 -7.20 10.93
C LEU A 111 -2.23 -6.38 11.86
N PRO A 112 -2.69 -5.27 12.46
CA PRO A 112 -1.91 -4.51 13.44
C PRO A 112 -1.55 -5.35 14.68
N TYR A 113 -0.32 -5.17 15.19
CA TYR A 113 0.14 -5.85 16.41
C TYR A 113 0.40 -4.85 17.54
N GLN A 114 1.30 -3.92 17.32
CA GLN A 114 1.70 -2.90 18.29
C GLN A 114 1.73 -1.53 17.63
N TYR A 115 1.44 -0.50 18.43
CA TYR A 115 1.61 0.89 18.06
C TYR A 115 2.91 1.40 18.65
N LEU A 116 3.67 2.13 17.84
CA LEU A 116 4.96 2.67 18.23
C LEU A 116 4.99 4.18 17.95
N ASN A 117 5.70 4.93 18.79
CA ASN A 117 6.02 6.33 18.49
C ASN A 117 7.20 6.43 17.49
N HIS A 118 7.60 7.65 17.15
CA HIS A 118 8.68 7.92 16.21
C HIS A 118 10.07 7.43 16.67
N ASP A 119 10.26 7.20 17.98
CA ASP A 119 11.51 6.70 18.57
C ASP A 119 11.53 5.17 18.60
N GLY A 120 10.45 4.51 18.18
CA GLY A 120 10.30 3.07 18.21
C GLY A 120 9.90 2.53 19.59
N GLU A 121 9.40 3.38 20.49
CA GLU A 121 8.86 2.95 21.77
C GLU A 121 7.41 2.48 21.60
N ILE A 122 7.06 1.37 22.24
CA ILE A 122 5.70 0.82 22.19
C ILE A 122 4.78 1.73 23.00
N THR A 123 3.74 2.24 22.35
CA THR A 123 2.72 3.11 22.95
C THR A 123 1.37 2.41 23.16
N GLY A 124 1.18 1.24 22.54
CA GLY A 124 -0.04 0.45 22.70
C GLY A 124 0.03 -0.92 22.02
N ASN A 125 -0.93 -1.77 22.37
CA ASN A 125 -1.14 -3.09 21.77
C ASN A 125 -2.47 -3.08 21.01
N ALA A 126 -2.50 -3.68 19.81
CA ALA A 126 -3.68 -3.74 18.97
C ALA A 126 -4.69 -4.84 19.37
N GLY A 127 -4.38 -5.66 20.39
CA GLY A 127 -5.24 -6.72 20.91
C GLY A 127 -5.20 -8.03 20.13
N ASN A 128 -4.21 -8.22 19.26
CA ASN A 128 -4.12 -9.36 18.34
C ASN A 128 -3.14 -10.47 18.79
N ASP A 129 -2.69 -10.47 20.05
CA ASP A 129 -1.78 -11.51 20.58
C ASP A 129 -2.33 -12.94 20.43
N TRP A 130 -3.66 -13.09 20.58
CA TRP A 130 -4.36 -14.37 20.42
C TRP A 130 -4.11 -15.04 19.07
N PHE A 131 -3.78 -14.25 18.04
CA PHE A 131 -3.55 -14.73 16.69
C PHE A 131 -2.35 -15.69 16.64
N PHE A 132 -1.28 -15.41 17.39
CA PHE A 132 -0.09 -16.27 17.41
C PHE A 132 -0.42 -17.67 17.93
N ASP A 133 -1.13 -17.77 19.05
CA ASP A 133 -1.57 -19.04 19.62
C ASP A 133 -2.53 -19.76 18.67
N LYS A 134 -3.45 -19.03 18.03
CA LYS A 134 -4.37 -19.62 17.04
C LYS A 134 -3.61 -20.25 15.87
N MET A 135 -2.65 -19.53 15.32
CA MET A 135 -1.87 -19.98 14.17
C MET A 135 -0.96 -21.17 14.54
N SER A 136 -0.32 -21.13 15.71
CA SER A 136 0.47 -22.25 16.25
C SER A 136 -0.36 -23.53 16.39
N ASN A 137 -1.57 -23.42 16.97
CA ASN A 137 -2.49 -24.55 17.10
C ASN A 137 -2.98 -25.13 15.75
N LEU A 138 -2.95 -24.33 14.69
CA LEU A 138 -3.27 -24.76 13.32
C LEU A 138 -2.05 -25.29 12.55
N GLY A 139 -0.88 -25.38 13.20
CA GLY A 139 0.37 -25.89 12.63
C GLY A 139 1.15 -24.87 11.80
N PHE A 140 0.88 -23.57 11.97
CA PHE A 140 1.69 -22.51 11.36
C PHE A 140 2.82 -22.10 12.31
N GLU A 141 3.98 -21.78 11.73
CA GLU A 141 5.14 -21.31 12.47
C GLU A 141 5.35 -19.82 12.21
N HIS A 142 5.47 -19.02 13.27
CA HIS A 142 5.81 -17.60 13.13
C HIS A 142 7.32 -17.46 12.85
N THR A 143 7.67 -16.72 11.79
CA THR A 143 9.06 -16.54 11.34
C THR A 143 9.89 -15.58 12.20
N GLY A 144 9.37 -15.14 13.35
CA GLY A 144 10.04 -14.21 14.26
C GLY A 144 9.83 -12.74 13.90
N PHE A 145 10.09 -11.84 14.86
CA PHE A 145 9.91 -10.39 14.73
C PHE A 145 11.10 -9.71 14.07
N HIS A 146 11.28 -9.97 12.76
CA HIS A 146 12.36 -9.35 11.98
C HIS A 146 12.24 -7.82 11.92
N LYS A 147 13.40 -7.15 11.88
CA LYS A 147 13.55 -5.70 11.72
C LYS A 147 14.34 -5.39 10.46
N GLY A 148 14.07 -4.25 9.84
CA GLY A 148 14.74 -3.81 8.62
C GLY A 148 14.13 -4.39 7.34
N PHE A 149 14.86 -4.25 6.25
CA PHE A 149 14.46 -4.74 4.93
C PHE A 149 14.95 -6.18 4.73
N ASP A 150 14.06 -7.01 4.19
CA ASP A 150 14.36 -8.38 3.80
C ASP A 150 13.93 -8.56 2.33
N PRO A 151 14.71 -9.26 1.50
CA PRO A 151 14.39 -9.44 0.08
C PRO A 151 13.15 -10.33 -0.16
N VAL A 152 12.75 -11.13 0.82
CA VAL A 152 11.63 -12.09 0.72
C VAL A 152 10.47 -11.66 1.60
N LEU A 153 10.74 -11.26 2.84
CA LEU A 153 9.70 -10.94 3.82
C LEU A 153 9.19 -9.51 3.67
N GLN A 154 7.88 -9.32 3.86
CA GLN A 154 7.30 -7.99 3.85
C GLN A 154 7.73 -7.17 5.09
N ILE A 155 7.79 -5.85 4.92
CA ILE A 155 8.05 -4.91 6.01
C ILE A 155 7.00 -5.04 7.12
N ARG A 156 7.43 -4.94 8.38
CA ARG A 156 6.52 -5.08 9.53
C ARG A 156 6.19 -3.75 10.21
N TYR A 157 7.07 -2.77 10.07
CA TYR A 157 6.93 -1.45 10.66
C TYR A 157 6.41 -0.49 9.61
N HIS A 158 5.22 0.06 9.84
CA HIS A 158 4.57 1.00 8.94
C HIS A 158 4.47 2.37 9.63
N SER A 159 4.91 3.42 8.94
CA SER A 159 4.58 4.79 9.36
C SER A 159 3.20 5.13 8.81
N VAL A 160 2.21 5.22 9.71
CA VAL A 160 0.81 5.44 9.35
C VAL A 160 0.36 6.79 9.87
N LEU A 161 -0.12 7.64 8.96
CA LEU A 161 -0.81 8.88 9.30
C LEU A 161 -2.32 8.61 9.21
N ASP A 162 -3.00 8.57 10.35
CA ASP A 162 -4.46 8.48 10.37
C ASP A 162 -5.07 9.77 9.83
N LEU A 163 -5.88 9.66 8.78
CA LEU A 163 -6.57 10.78 8.11
C LEU A 163 -8.06 10.83 8.42
N LYS A 164 -8.59 9.86 9.19
CA LYS A 164 -10.02 9.81 9.50
C LYS A 164 -10.44 11.10 10.19
N ASP A 165 -11.53 11.68 9.70
CA ASP A 165 -12.13 12.92 10.22
C ASP A 165 -11.18 14.14 10.26
N LYS A 166 -10.13 14.17 9.42
CA LYS A 166 -9.15 15.27 9.35
C LYS A 166 -9.19 16.00 8.02
N THR A 167 -9.09 17.33 8.07
CA THR A 167 -8.91 18.17 6.89
C THR A 167 -7.44 18.33 6.54
N ALA A 168 -7.14 18.81 5.32
CA ALA A 168 -5.76 19.13 4.92
C ALA A 168 -5.08 20.12 5.87
N ASP A 169 -5.85 21.09 6.40
CA ASP A 169 -5.34 22.08 7.35
C ASP A 169 -5.01 21.44 8.71
N ASP A 170 -5.82 20.48 9.17
CA ASP A 170 -5.52 19.72 10.39
C ASP A 170 -4.20 18.95 10.23
N ILE A 171 -3.95 18.35 9.06
CA ILE A 171 -2.70 17.65 8.80
C ILE A 171 -1.51 18.61 8.86
N ILE A 172 -1.59 19.75 8.15
CA ILE A 172 -0.51 20.75 8.15
C ILE A 172 -0.28 21.32 9.56
N LYS A 173 -1.37 21.59 10.31
CA LYS A 173 -1.31 22.12 11.68
C LYS A 173 -0.64 21.15 12.65
N ASN A 174 -0.71 19.85 12.41
CA ASN A 174 -0.11 18.83 13.26
C ASN A 174 1.32 18.43 12.85
N MET A 175 1.87 18.96 11.75
CA MET A 175 3.28 18.80 11.41
C MET A 175 4.19 19.59 12.36
N ASP A 176 5.46 19.19 12.47
CA ASP A 176 6.46 19.99 13.18
C ASP A 176 6.78 21.30 12.42
N GLY A 177 7.41 22.26 13.12
CA GLY A 177 7.65 23.60 12.61
C GLY A 177 8.50 23.65 11.33
N LEU A 178 9.48 22.75 11.19
CA LEU A 178 10.32 22.68 10.00
C LEU A 178 9.50 22.27 8.77
N ARG A 179 8.69 21.21 8.91
CA ARG A 179 7.81 20.72 7.83
C ARG A 179 6.79 21.79 7.40
N LYS A 180 6.12 22.44 8.36
CA LYS A 180 5.18 23.57 8.08
C LYS A 180 5.83 24.68 7.25
N ARG A 181 7.01 25.13 7.69
CA ARG A 181 7.76 26.20 7.01
C ARG A 181 8.18 25.78 5.60
N ASN A 182 8.69 24.55 5.46
CA ASN A 182 9.12 24.03 4.16
C ASN A 182 7.94 23.90 3.20
N THR A 183 6.80 23.37 3.64
CA THR A 183 5.58 23.28 2.82
C THR A 183 5.10 24.65 2.35
N LYS A 184 5.11 25.66 3.24
CA LYS A 184 4.75 27.04 2.86
C LYS A 184 5.76 27.64 1.87
N LYS A 185 7.05 27.41 2.08
CA LYS A 185 8.13 27.89 1.20
C LYS A 185 8.03 27.29 -0.20
N VAL A 186 7.80 25.99 -0.31
CA VAL A 186 7.64 25.29 -1.59
C VAL A 186 6.46 25.86 -2.38
N LYS A 187 5.31 26.07 -1.72
CA LYS A 187 4.15 26.73 -2.35
C LYS A 187 4.44 28.18 -2.77
N LYS A 188 5.12 28.97 -1.92
CA LYS A 188 5.52 30.34 -2.27
C LYS A 188 6.47 30.39 -3.48
N ASN A 189 7.29 29.35 -3.64
CA ASN A 189 8.29 29.27 -4.71
C ASN A 189 7.73 28.67 -6.02
N GLY A 190 6.42 28.78 -6.26
CA GLY A 190 5.80 28.39 -7.53
C GLY A 190 5.74 26.89 -7.81
N VAL A 191 6.09 26.03 -6.84
CA VAL A 191 6.05 24.57 -7.02
C VAL A 191 4.60 24.10 -7.00
N LYS A 192 4.23 23.37 -8.04
CA LYS A 192 2.92 22.75 -8.25
C LYS A 192 3.06 21.24 -8.30
N VAL A 193 1.94 20.54 -8.09
CA VAL A 193 1.86 19.08 -8.21
C VAL A 193 0.76 18.73 -9.19
N ARG A 194 1.05 17.81 -10.10
CA ARG A 194 0.06 17.16 -10.97
C ARG A 194 0.32 15.66 -11.03
N PHE A 195 -0.65 14.89 -11.50
CA PHE A 195 -0.49 13.45 -11.69
C PHE A 195 -0.18 13.17 -13.16
N LEU A 196 0.80 12.32 -13.41
CA LEU A 196 1.21 11.90 -14.75
C LEU A 196 0.24 10.87 -15.32
N SER A 197 -0.03 10.95 -16.62
CA SER A 197 -0.68 9.87 -17.37
C SER A 197 0.29 8.73 -17.68
N GLU A 198 -0.23 7.64 -18.25
CA GLU A 198 0.61 6.54 -18.77
C GLU A 198 1.56 7.00 -19.88
N GLU A 199 1.13 7.94 -20.74
CA GLU A 199 1.96 8.47 -21.83
C GLU A 199 3.12 9.32 -21.30
N GLU A 200 2.96 9.90 -20.13
CA GLU A 200 3.96 10.72 -19.45
C GLU A 200 4.85 9.91 -18.49
N LEU A 201 4.62 8.59 -18.36
CA LEU A 201 5.45 7.74 -17.52
C LEU A 201 6.96 7.77 -17.86
N PRO A 202 7.41 8.01 -19.11
CA PRO A 202 8.83 8.22 -19.41
C PRO A 202 9.48 9.35 -18.58
N ILE A 203 8.74 10.40 -18.21
CA ILE A 203 9.23 11.46 -17.31
C ILE A 203 9.56 10.89 -15.93
N PHE A 204 8.69 10.03 -15.40
CA PHE A 204 8.94 9.37 -14.13
C PHE A 204 10.10 8.37 -14.22
N ARG A 205 10.23 7.64 -15.33
CA ARG A 205 11.31 6.68 -15.55
C ARG A 205 12.68 7.34 -15.60
N SER A 206 12.82 8.49 -16.26
CA SER A 206 14.09 9.22 -16.28
C SER A 206 14.55 9.62 -14.86
N PHE A 207 13.62 10.04 -13.99
CA PHE A 207 13.96 10.33 -12.59
C PHE A 207 14.39 9.10 -11.80
N MET A 208 13.79 7.94 -12.06
CA MET A 208 14.15 6.69 -11.39
C MET A 208 15.54 6.21 -11.81
N GLU A 209 15.88 6.31 -13.10
CA GLU A 209 17.20 6.01 -13.64
C GLU A 209 18.28 6.89 -13.00
N ASP A 210 18.11 8.23 -13.05
CA ASP A 210 19.02 9.21 -12.44
C ASP A 210 19.23 8.95 -10.93
N THR A 211 18.15 8.58 -10.23
CA THR A 211 18.19 8.29 -8.79
C THR A 211 18.90 6.98 -8.49
N SER A 212 18.70 5.94 -9.31
CA SER A 212 19.33 4.63 -9.12
C SER A 212 20.84 4.70 -9.33
N GLU A 213 21.30 5.44 -10.34
CA GLU A 213 22.72 5.69 -10.60
C GLU A 213 23.40 6.44 -9.46
N SER A 214 22.70 7.39 -8.85
CA SER A 214 23.23 8.21 -7.76
C SER A 214 23.14 7.57 -6.37
N LYS A 215 22.23 6.61 -6.12
CA LYS A 215 21.95 6.09 -4.76
C LYS A 215 22.17 4.59 -4.55
N ALA A 216 22.79 3.85 -5.47
CA ALA A 216 23.09 2.42 -5.31
C ALA A 216 21.87 1.57 -4.87
N PHE A 217 20.67 1.92 -5.36
CA PHE A 217 19.46 1.13 -5.21
C PHE A 217 19.15 0.40 -6.52
N ALA A 218 18.71 -0.86 -6.42
CA ALA A 218 18.31 -1.65 -7.59
C ALA A 218 16.92 -1.22 -8.06
N ASP A 219 16.86 -0.47 -9.17
CA ASP A 219 15.59 -0.11 -9.81
C ASP A 219 14.85 -1.34 -10.36
N ARG A 220 13.54 -1.21 -10.56
CA ARG A 220 12.71 -2.18 -11.25
C ARG A 220 12.65 -1.84 -12.73
N ASP A 221 12.41 -2.84 -13.57
CA ASP A 221 12.23 -2.63 -15.00
C ASP A 221 10.96 -1.83 -15.32
N ASP A 222 10.86 -1.31 -16.54
CA ASP A 222 9.70 -0.56 -17.00
C ASP A 222 8.40 -1.38 -16.86
N LYS A 223 8.48 -2.68 -17.16
CA LYS A 223 7.34 -3.59 -17.08
C LYS A 223 6.69 -3.55 -15.71
N PHE A 224 7.45 -3.43 -14.63
CA PHE A 224 6.92 -3.27 -13.28
C PHE A 224 6.00 -2.05 -13.14
N TYR A 225 6.39 -0.89 -13.68
CA TYR A 225 5.63 0.36 -13.55
C TYR A 225 4.42 0.39 -14.50
N TYR A 226 4.62 0.07 -15.77
CA TYR A 226 3.54 0.05 -16.77
C TYR A 226 2.46 -0.97 -16.43
N ASN A 227 2.85 -2.17 -15.96
CA ASN A 227 1.87 -3.16 -15.54
C ASN A 227 1.04 -2.65 -14.36
N ARG A 228 1.64 -1.92 -13.40
CA ARG A 228 0.87 -1.36 -12.29
C ARG A 228 -0.17 -0.36 -12.78
N LEU A 229 0.19 0.57 -13.66
CA LEU A 229 -0.80 1.49 -14.26
C LEU A 229 -1.91 0.72 -14.98
N LYS A 230 -1.56 -0.26 -15.81
CA LYS A 230 -2.50 -1.05 -16.59
C LYS A 230 -3.51 -1.83 -15.74
N TYR A 231 -3.04 -2.52 -14.70
CA TYR A 231 -3.87 -3.45 -13.92
C TYR A 231 -4.54 -2.80 -12.71
N TYR A 232 -3.90 -1.79 -12.10
CA TYR A 232 -4.48 -1.07 -10.95
C TYR A 232 -5.27 0.17 -11.37
N LYS A 233 -5.09 0.66 -12.61
CA LYS A 233 -5.90 1.72 -13.23
C LYS A 233 -5.95 2.99 -12.36
N ASP A 234 -7.14 3.45 -12.01
CA ASP A 234 -7.44 4.63 -11.21
C ASP A 234 -6.95 4.52 -9.74
N ARG A 235 -6.46 3.35 -9.32
CA ARG A 235 -5.85 3.14 -8.00
C ARG A 235 -4.36 3.45 -7.96
N VAL A 236 -3.78 4.02 -9.01
CA VAL A 236 -2.38 4.45 -9.07
C VAL A 236 -2.32 5.95 -9.33
N LEU A 237 -1.51 6.63 -8.53
CA LEU A 237 -1.18 8.04 -8.70
C LEU A 237 0.32 8.19 -8.85
N VAL A 238 0.77 8.86 -9.92
CA VAL A 238 2.17 9.17 -10.16
C VAL A 238 2.35 10.69 -10.06
N PRO A 239 2.67 11.23 -8.87
CA PRO A 239 2.79 12.67 -8.69
C PRO A 239 4.09 13.22 -9.28
N LEU A 240 3.98 14.31 -10.06
CA LEU A 240 5.08 15.13 -10.52
C LEU A 240 5.03 16.49 -9.80
N ALA A 241 6.10 16.82 -9.09
CA ALA A 241 6.34 18.19 -8.61
C ALA A 241 7.08 18.97 -9.71
N TYR A 242 6.56 20.14 -10.09
CA TYR A 242 7.10 20.95 -11.19
C TYR A 242 6.94 22.46 -10.91
N ILE A 243 7.66 23.28 -11.67
CA ILE A 243 7.48 24.73 -11.71
C ILE A 243 7.10 25.12 -13.13
N ASN A 244 6.03 25.91 -13.28
CA ASN A 244 5.70 26.55 -14.54
C ASN A 244 6.35 27.95 -14.55
N PHE A 245 7.42 28.13 -15.33
CA PHE A 245 8.17 29.38 -15.33
C PHE A 245 7.36 30.57 -15.83
N ASP A 246 6.50 30.39 -16.84
CA ASP A 246 5.71 31.49 -17.38
C ASP A 246 4.72 32.03 -16.33
N GLU A 247 4.02 31.11 -15.65
CA GLU A 247 3.12 31.48 -14.56
C GLU A 247 3.88 32.08 -13.38
N TYR A 248 5.00 31.48 -12.98
CA TYR A 248 5.75 31.94 -11.82
C TYR A 248 6.43 33.31 -12.05
N ILE A 249 6.96 33.56 -13.25
CA ILE A 249 7.50 34.87 -13.64
C ILE A 249 6.40 35.94 -13.59
N LYS A 250 5.19 35.61 -14.04
CA LYS A 250 4.04 36.51 -13.96
C LYS A 250 3.70 36.85 -12.50
N GLU A 251 3.59 35.85 -11.63
CA GLU A 251 3.34 36.02 -10.19
C GLU A 251 4.41 36.90 -9.52
N LEU A 252 5.69 36.69 -9.85
CA LEU A 252 6.81 37.49 -9.33
C LEU A 252 6.76 38.95 -9.80
N ASN A 253 6.36 39.20 -11.04
CA ASN A 253 6.19 40.56 -11.55
C ASN A 253 5.03 41.29 -10.84
N GLU A 254 3.92 40.59 -10.58
CA GLU A 254 2.79 41.13 -9.81
C GLU A 254 3.19 41.45 -8.35
N GLU A 255 3.93 40.55 -7.67
CA GLU A 255 4.48 40.79 -6.32
C GLU A 255 5.41 42.01 -6.31
N ARG A 256 6.30 42.12 -7.30
CA ARG A 256 7.19 43.28 -7.47
C ARG A 256 6.40 44.59 -7.63
N ASP A 257 5.37 44.59 -8.45
CA ASP A 257 4.57 45.79 -8.72
C ASP A 257 3.78 46.24 -7.48
N ILE A 258 3.32 45.31 -6.64
CA ILE A 258 2.72 45.60 -5.32
C ILE A 258 3.76 46.23 -4.38
N LEU A 259 4.93 45.61 -4.26
CA LEU A 259 6.01 46.11 -3.40
C LEU A 259 6.48 47.52 -3.81
N ASN A 260 6.56 47.79 -5.12
CA ASN A 260 6.87 49.12 -5.65
C ASN A 260 5.79 50.16 -5.28
N LYS A 261 4.50 49.79 -5.29
CA LYS A 261 3.42 50.67 -4.84
C LYS A 261 3.54 51.00 -3.35
N ASP A 262 3.85 50.00 -2.52
CA ASP A 262 3.98 50.19 -1.08
C ASP A 262 5.22 51.01 -0.72
N LEU A 263 6.34 50.79 -1.41
CA LEU A 263 7.54 51.63 -1.29
C LEU A 263 7.24 53.10 -1.61
N ASN A 264 6.54 53.35 -2.73
CA ASN A 264 6.17 54.71 -3.14
C ASN A 264 5.22 55.40 -2.14
N LYS A 265 4.34 54.64 -1.47
CA LYS A 265 3.50 55.19 -0.39
C LYS A 265 4.34 55.55 0.83
N ALA A 266 5.25 54.67 1.25
CA ALA A 266 6.13 54.92 2.37
C ALA A 266 7.01 56.17 2.16
N LEU A 267 7.52 56.37 0.94
CA LEU A 267 8.31 57.54 0.57
C LEU A 267 7.51 58.85 0.54
N LYS A 268 6.18 58.80 0.34
CA LYS A 268 5.29 59.98 0.35
C LYS A 268 4.75 60.33 1.74
N GLY A 269 4.89 59.42 2.71
CA GLY A 269 4.44 59.60 4.10
C GLY A 269 5.48 60.26 5.01
N TYR A 270 6.65 60.60 4.47
CA TYR A 270 7.68 61.48 5.04
C TYR A 270 7.72 62.78 4.23
#